data_AF-A0A368U1U4-F1
#
_entry.id   AF-A0A368U1U4-F1
#
_cell.length_a   1.000
_cell.length_b   1.000
_cell.length_c   1.000
_cell.angle_alpha   90.00
_cell.angle_beta   90.00
_cell.angle_gamma   90.00
#
_symmetry.space_group_name_H-M   'P 1'
#
loop_
_entity.id
_entity.type
_entity.pdbx_description
1 polymer ?
#
loop_
_entity_poly.entity_id
_entity_poly.type
_entity_poly.pdbx_seq_one_letter_code
_entity_poly.pdbx_strand_id
1 'polypeptide(L)' 'MRRRLALAALLAALLLAGCGQKGPLYLPDDEQAAERFGSPAPSDAANSEDES' A
#
# COMPACT_ATOMS: atom_id res chain seq x y z
N MET A 1 -15.31 -25.06 22.31
CA MET A 1 -15.46 -24.80 20.86
C MET A 1 -16.02 -23.39 20.57
N ARG A 2 -17.24 -23.05 21.00
CA ARG A 2 -17.91 -21.77 20.67
C ARG A 2 -17.13 -20.49 21.07
N ARG A 3 -16.52 -20.47 22.25
CA ARG A 3 -15.68 -19.34 22.70
C ARG A 3 -14.42 -19.13 21.86
N ARG A 4 -13.81 -20.21 21.35
CA ARG A 4 -12.62 -20.13 20.48
C ARG A 4 -13.01 -19.59 19.10
N LEU A 5 -14.17 -19.98 18.59
CA LEU A 5 -14.74 -19.44 17.35
C LEU A 5 -15.03 -17.93 17.47
N ALA A 6 -15.59 -17.48 18.60
CA ALA A 6 -15.84 -16.06 18.84
C ALA A 6 -14.54 -15.22 18.86
N LEU A 7 -13.48 -15.74 19.50
CA LEU A 7 -12.17 -15.07 19.53
C LEU A 7 -11.51 -15.02 18.14
N ALA A 8 -11.60 -16.10 17.37
CA ALA A 8 -11.08 -16.14 16.01
C ALA A 8 -11.81 -15.16 15.09
N ALA A 9 -13.15 -15.06 15.21
CA ALA A 9 -13.95 -14.11 14.45
C ALA A 9 -13.61 -12.65 14.80
N LEU A 10 -13.39 -12.35 16.08
CA LEU A 10 -12.99 -11.01 16.54
C LEU A 10 -11.64 -10.60 15.96
N LEU A 11 -10.64 -11.49 16.01
CA LEU A 11 -9.31 -11.23 15.44
C LEU A 11 -9.38 -11.02 13.92
N ALA A 12 -10.14 -11.84 13.20
CA ALA A 12 -10.33 -11.68 11.76
C ALA A 12 -10.96 -10.33 11.40
N ALA A 13 -11.95 -9.87 12.17
CA ALA A 13 -12.57 -8.57 11.97
C ALA A 13 -11.60 -7.40 12.20
N LEU A 14 -10.71 -7.49 13.20
CA LEU A 14 -9.68 -6.46 13.44
C LEU A 14 -8.65 -6.40 12.31
N LEU A 15 -8.23 -7.56 11.77
CA LEU A 15 -7.30 -7.62 10.64
C LEU A 15 -7.93 -7.04 9.37
N LEU A 16 -9.22 -7.29 9.13
CA LEU A 16 -9.94 -6.77 7.96
C LEU A 16 -10.20 -5.26 8.08
N ALA A 17 -10.44 -4.76 9.29
CA ALA A 17 -10.52 -3.33 9.55
C ALA A 17 -9.17 -2.63 9.32
N GLY A 18 -8.05 -3.28 9.62
CA GLY A 18 -6.71 -2.73 9.31
C GLY A 18 -6.30 -2.88 7.84
N CYS A 19 -6.80 -3.90 7.14
CA CYS A 19 -6.52 -4.17 5.73
C CYS A 19 -7.42 -3.32 4.81
N GLY A 20 -7.19 -2.01 4.79
CA GLY A 20 -8.00 -1.06 4.00
C GLY A 20 -8.22 0.28 4.68
N GLN A 21 -7.85 0.44 5.95
CA GLN A 21 -7.89 1.70 6.69
C GLN A 21 -6.66 2.59 6.42
N LYS A 22 -6.05 2.43 5.25
CA LYS A 22 -5.33 3.51 4.60
C LYS A 22 -6.34 4.01 3.59
N GLY A 23 -6.95 5.17 3.87
CA GLY A 23 -7.88 5.84 2.95
C GLY A 23 -7.25 6.01 1.55
N PRO A 24 -7.96 6.59 0.55
CA PRO A 24 -7.38 6.78 -0.77
C PRO A 24 -5.98 7.34 -0.58
N LEU A 25 -4.96 6.58 -1.04
CA LEU A 25 -3.56 6.92 -0.85
C LEU A 25 -3.45 8.39 -1.25
N TYR A 26 -3.33 9.28 -0.27
CA TYR A 26 -3.34 10.71 -0.54
C TYR A 26 -2.10 10.96 -1.38
N LEU A 27 -2.32 11.06 -2.69
CA LEU A 27 -1.28 11.35 -3.64
C LEU A 27 -1.15 12.87 -3.60
N PRO A 28 -0.05 13.41 -3.04
CA PRO A 28 0.17 14.84 -3.08
C PRO A 28 0.20 15.30 -4.54
N ASP A 29 -0.25 16.52 -4.77
CA ASP A 29 -0.05 17.19 -6.05
C ASP A 29 1.46 17.23 -6.40
N ASP A 30 1.80 17.29 -7.68
CA ASP A 30 3.17 17.06 -8.18
C ASP A 30 4.21 17.97 -7.49
N GLU A 31 3.85 19.22 -7.21
CA GLU A 31 4.70 20.18 -6.48
C GLU A 31 4.97 19.70 -5.05
N GLN A 32 3.92 19.27 -4.34
CA GLN A 32 4.02 18.76 -2.96
C GLN A 32 4.75 17.41 -2.89
N ALA A 33 4.66 16.60 -3.95
CA ALA A 33 5.41 15.35 -4.08
C ALA A 33 6.91 15.63 -4.24
N ALA A 34 7.26 16.58 -5.11
CA ALA A 34 8.64 16.99 -5.35
C ALA A 34 9.30 17.61 -4.10
N GLU A 35 8.56 18.41 -3.32
CA GLU A 35 9.07 18.95 -2.05
C GLU A 35 9.29 17.87 -0.99
N ARG A 36 8.39 16.88 -0.90
CA ARG A 36 8.41 15.87 0.17
C ARG A 36 9.32 14.68 -0.12
N PHE A 37 9.37 14.24 -1.37
CA PHE A 37 10.07 13.01 -1.77
C PHE A 37 11.22 13.27 -2.75
N GLY A 38 11.44 14.53 -3.15
CA GLY A 38 12.29 14.84 -4.30
C GLY A 38 11.60 14.51 -5.62
N SER A 39 12.14 15.01 -6.73
CA SER A 39 11.60 14.74 -8.06
C SER A 39 11.54 13.22 -8.31
N PRO A 40 10.36 12.63 -8.65
CA PRO A 40 10.28 11.22 -8.98
C PRO A 40 11.17 10.97 -10.20
N ALA A 41 12.20 10.12 -10.02
CA ALA A 41 13.03 9.68 -11.12
C ALA A 41 12.13 9.00 -12.18
N PRO A 42 12.32 9.26 -13.48
CA PRO A 42 11.49 8.68 -14.53
C PRO A 42 11.62 7.16 -14.46
N SER A 43 10.55 6.49 -14.03
CA SER A 43 10.42 5.04 -14.02
C SER A 43 10.01 4.55 -15.41
N ASP A 44 10.90 4.72 -16.38
CA ASP A 44 10.81 4.16 -17.73
C ASP A 44 12.07 3.33 -18.03
N ALA A 45 12.27 2.27 -17.25
CA ALA A 45 13.16 1.17 -17.61
C ALA A 45 12.49 -0.17 -17.26
N ALA A 46 11.22 -0.32 -17.64
CA ALA A 46 10.61 -1.61 -17.82
C ALA A 46 10.83 -2.04 -19.29
N ASN A 47 11.99 -2.59 -19.62
CA ASN A 47 12.03 -3.71 -20.57
C ASN A 47 13.39 -4.44 -20.52
N SER A 48 13.27 -5.74 -20.39
CA SER A 48 14.26 -6.81 -20.46
C SER A 48 15.26 -6.76 -21.62
N GLU A 49 16.45 -7.30 -21.32
CA GLU A 49 17.35 -8.14 -22.14
C GLU A 49 17.79 -7.73 -23.57
N ASP A 50 19.09 -7.97 -23.82
CA ASP A 50 19.77 -8.20 -25.12
C ASP A 50 20.53 -7.02 -25.76
N GLU A 51 21.83 -6.86 -25.44
CA GLU A 51 22.85 -6.60 -26.47
C GLU A 51 24.31 -6.88 -26.00
N SER A 52 24.97 -7.78 -26.74
CA SER A 52 26.43 -7.98 -26.95
C SER A 52 27.30 -8.68 -25.90
#